data_AF-A0A441Y5N7-F1
#
_entry.id   AF-A0A441Y5N7-F1
#
_cell.length_a   1.000
_cell.length_b   1.000
_cell.length_c   1.000
_cell.angle_alpha   90.00
_cell.angle_beta   90.00
_cell.angle_gamma   90.00
#
_symmetry.space_group_name_H-M   'P 1'
#
loop_
_entity.id
_entity.type
_entity.pdbx_description
1 polymer ?
#
loop_
_entity_poly.entity_id
_entity_poly.type
_entity_poly.pdbx_seq_one_letter_code
_entity_poly.pdbx_strand_id
1 'polypeptide(L)'
;MTPALREYAVAGTLHLDHLAAMADNNAEKHVKARLAAELSEALGQPLDDVRQLLANLLSAHAAEWKAFVNSLGPGSFVAGWASAA
;
A
#
# COMPACT_ATOMS: atom_id res chain seq x y z
N MET A 1 8.77 24.85 1.61
CA MET A 1 8.86 23.47 2.14
C MET A 1 10.23 23.31 2.77
N THR A 2 10.34 22.87 4.02
CA THR A 2 11.65 22.57 4.63
C THR A 2 12.22 21.27 4.04
N PRO A 3 13.54 21.04 4.10
CA PRO A 3 14.14 19.78 3.65
C PRO A 3 13.51 18.56 4.34
N ALA A 4 13.33 18.63 5.67
CA ALA A 4 12.70 17.56 6.44
C ALA A 4 11.25 17.26 6.00
N LEU A 5 10.46 18.30 5.68
CA LEU A 5 9.09 18.10 5.19
C LEU A 5 9.07 17.42 3.81
N ARG A 6 10.07 17.70 2.97
CA ARG A 6 10.23 17.03 1.68
C ARG A 6 10.53 15.55 1.86
N GLU A 7 11.49 15.21 2.72
CA GLU A 7 11.86 13.82 2.98
C GLU A 7 10.68 13.02 3.55
N TYR A 8 9.90 13.63 4.45
CA TYR A 8 8.68 13.02 4.96
C TYR A 8 7.64 12.76 3.87
N ALA A 9 7.45 13.71 2.95
CA ALA A 9 6.54 13.52 1.81
C ALA A 9 7.03 12.42 0.85
N VAL A 10 8.34 12.31 0.63
CA VAL A 10 8.94 11.22 -0.16
C VAL A 10 8.68 9.87 0.52
N ALA A 11 9.01 9.74 1.80
CA ALA A 11 8.80 8.51 2.55
C ALA A 11 7.32 8.10 2.57
N GLY A 12 6.41 9.06 2.79
CA GLY A 12 4.97 8.83 2.72
C GLY A 12 4.52 8.31 1.35
N THR A 13 5.01 8.92 0.27
CA THR A 13 4.69 8.47 -1.10
C THR A 13 5.19 7.05 -1.35
N LEU A 14 6.42 6.74 -0.97
CA LEU A 14 7.02 5.41 -1.15
C LEU A 14 6.30 4.34 -0.33
N HIS A 15 5.84 4.65 0.89
CA HIS A 15 5.06 3.71 1.69
C HIS A 15 3.71 3.40 1.08
N LEU A 16 3.00 4.41 0.56
CA LEU A 16 1.71 4.21 -0.10
C LEU A 16 1.87 3.41 -1.41
N ASP A 17 2.92 3.67 -2.17
CA ASP A 17 3.25 2.93 -3.40
C ASP A 17 3.64 1.47 -3.12
N HIS A 18 4.46 1.25 -2.09
CA HIS A 18 4.82 -0.10 -1.66
C HIS A 18 3.60 -0.89 -1.18
N LEU A 19 2.69 -0.26 -0.41
CA LEU A 19 1.45 -0.91 0.02
C LEU A 19 0.56 -1.31 -1.17
N ALA A 20 0.50 -0.49 -2.22
CA ALA A 20 -0.19 -0.84 -3.46
C ALA A 20 0.47 -2.04 -4.15
N ALA A 21 1.80 -2.07 -4.23
CA ALA A 21 2.55 -3.17 -4.84
C ALA A 21 2.38 -4.52 -4.09
N MET A 22 2.06 -4.50 -2.79
CA MET A 22 1.82 -5.72 -2.00
C MET A 22 0.61 -6.52 -2.48
N ALA A 23 -0.35 -5.91 -3.18
CA ALA A 23 -1.53 -6.61 -3.70
C ALA A 23 -1.12 -7.75 -4.65
N ASP A 24 -0.28 -7.44 -5.65
CA ASP A 24 0.09 -8.36 -6.73
C ASP A 24 1.42 -9.09 -6.51
N ASN A 25 2.23 -8.63 -5.54
CA ASN A 25 3.55 -9.19 -5.33
C ASN A 25 3.52 -10.52 -4.56
N ASN A 26 3.83 -11.61 -5.26
CA ASN A 26 4.00 -12.94 -4.66
C ASN A 26 5.24 -13.07 -3.78
N ALA A 27 6.25 -12.21 -3.94
CA ALA A 27 7.44 -12.21 -3.09
C ALA A 27 7.09 -11.91 -1.62
N GLU A 28 6.03 -11.12 -1.39
CA GLU A 28 5.57 -10.71 -0.06
C GLU A 28 4.56 -11.69 0.57
N LYS A 29 4.41 -12.91 0.02
CA LYS A 29 3.43 -13.89 0.51
C LYS A 29 3.62 -14.21 2.00
N HIS A 30 4.86 -14.35 2.47
CA HIS A 30 5.15 -14.62 3.88
C HIS A 30 4.79 -13.44 4.78
N VAL A 31 5.05 -12.21 4.32
CA VAL A 31 4.70 -10.98 5.04
C VAL A 31 3.18 -10.86 5.14
N LYS A 32 2.45 -11.04 4.04
CA LYS A 32 0.98 -11.04 4.05
C LYS A 32 0.39 -12.11 4.97
N ALA A 33 0.96 -13.31 4.99
CA ALA A 33 0.53 -14.39 5.87
C ALA A 33 0.74 -14.05 7.35
N ARG A 34 1.89 -13.46 7.70
CA ARG A 34 2.17 -13.00 9.06
C ARG A 34 1.20 -11.90 9.49
N LEU A 35 1.01 -10.88 8.65
CA LEU A 35 0.08 -9.78 8.94
C LEU A 35 -1.35 -10.28 9.15
N ALA A 36 -1.81 -11.24 8.34
CA ALA A 36 -3.14 -11.83 8.52
C ALA A 36 -3.27 -12.59 9.85
N ALA A 37 -2.21 -13.25 10.32
CA ALA A 37 -2.21 -13.92 11.62
C ALA A 37 -2.28 -12.91 12.78
N GLU A 38 -1.45 -11.87 12.74
CA GLU A 38 -1.46 -10.80 13.75
C GLU A 38 -2.81 -10.06 13.78
N LEU A 39 -3.41 -9.81 12.61
CA LEU A 39 -4.75 -9.20 12.51
C LEU A 39 -5.87 -10.13 13.00
N SER A 40 -5.77 -11.44 12.72
CA SER A 40 -6.74 -12.43 13.21
C SER A 40 -6.78 -12.47 14.74
N GLU A 41 -5.61 -12.47 15.38
CA GLU A 41 -5.51 -12.39 16.84
C GLU A 41 -6.05 -11.06 17.37
N ALA A 42 -5.63 -9.93 16.79
CA ALA A 42 -6.02 -8.61 17.26
C ALA A 42 -7.53 -8.32 17.10
N LEU A 43 -8.15 -8.83 16.04
CA LEU A 43 -9.57 -8.62 15.71
C LEU A 43 -10.48 -9.71 16.27
N GLY A 44 -9.93 -10.83 16.77
CA GLY A 44 -10.71 -11.99 17.20
C GLY A 44 -11.52 -12.65 16.07
N GLN A 45 -11.03 -12.56 14.83
CA GLN A 45 -11.70 -13.05 13.63
C GLN A 45 -11.00 -14.30 13.07
N PRO A 46 -11.73 -15.20 12.36
CA PRO A 46 -11.12 -16.36 11.72
C PRO A 46 -10.02 -15.96 10.73
N LEU A 47 -8.90 -16.68 10.74
CA LEU A 47 -7.72 -16.34 9.93
C LEU A 47 -8.01 -16.29 8.43
N ASP A 48 -8.84 -17.19 7.92
CA ASP A 48 -9.19 -17.21 6.48
C ASP A 48 -10.06 -16.02 6.09
N ASP A 49 -10.96 -15.57 6.97
CA ASP A 49 -11.76 -14.35 6.75
C ASP A 49 -10.83 -13.13 6.71
N VAL A 50 -9.88 -13.03 7.65
CA VAL A 50 -8.91 -11.93 7.71
C VAL A 50 -7.98 -11.93 6.50
N ARG A 51 -7.54 -13.10 6.02
CA ARG A 51 -6.76 -13.21 4.77
C ARG A 51 -7.51 -12.63 3.59
N GLN A 52 -8.80 -12.96 3.46
CA GLN A 52 -9.64 -12.45 2.38
C GLN A 52 -9.85 -10.93 2.51
N LEU A 53 -10.12 -10.44 3.72
CA LEU A 53 -10.27 -9.01 4.00
C LEU A 53 -8.98 -8.23 3.71
N LEU A 54 -7.82 -8.75 4.11
CA LEU A 54 -6.52 -8.14 3.84
C LEU A 54 -6.23 -8.10 2.34
N ALA A 55 -6.52 -9.19 1.61
CA ALA A 55 -6.37 -9.21 0.16
C ALA A 55 -7.28 -8.17 -0.53
N ASN A 56 -8.53 -8.05 -0.09
CA ASN A 56 -9.47 -7.06 -0.61
C ASN A 56 -9.00 -5.62 -0.32
N LEU A 57 -8.51 -5.36 0.89
CA LEU A 57 -7.99 -4.05 1.28
C LEU A 57 -6.78 -3.65 0.43
N LEU A 58 -5.82 -4.55 0.24
CA LEU A 58 -4.64 -4.27 -0.58
C LEU A 58 -5.01 -4.03 -2.04
N SER A 59 -5.95 -4.81 -2.59
CA SER A 59 -6.44 -4.63 -3.96
C SER A 59 -7.17 -3.30 -4.15
N ALA A 60 -8.04 -2.93 -3.20
CA ALA A 60 -8.74 -1.65 -3.21
C ALA A 60 -7.75 -0.47 -3.14
N HIS A 61 -6.82 -0.51 -2.18
CA HIS A 61 -5.78 0.52 -2.04
C HIS A 61 -4.93 0.63 -3.31
N ALA A 62 -4.54 -0.48 -3.94
CA ALA A 62 -3.76 -0.45 -5.18
C ALA A 62 -4.52 0.25 -6.33
N ALA A 63 -5.81 -0.03 -6.48
CA ALA A 63 -6.65 0.61 -7.49
C ALA A 63 -6.84 2.11 -7.21
N GLU A 64 -7.13 2.48 -5.96
CA GLU A 64 -7.31 3.87 -5.52
C GLU A 64 -6.02 4.67 -5.67
N TRP A 65 -4.89 4.10 -5.26
CA TRP A 65 -3.57 4.71 -5.38
C TRP A 65 -3.23 5.00 -6.84
N LYS A 66 -3.39 4.01 -7.73
CA LYS A 66 -3.13 4.19 -9.16
C LYS A 66 -4.04 5.28 -9.76
N ALA A 67 -5.32 5.27 -9.42
CA ALA A 67 -6.26 6.30 -9.89
C ALA A 67 -5.87 7.70 -9.39
N PHE A 68 -5.47 7.81 -8.13
CA PHE A 68 -5.00 9.06 -7.53
C PHE A 68 -3.74 9.59 -8.22
N VAL A 69 -2.69 8.77 -8.36
CA VAL A 69 -1.44 9.17 -9.03
C VAL A 69 -1.72 9.63 -10.46
N ASN A 70 -2.56 8.89 -11.20
CA ASN A 70 -2.97 9.27 -12.55
C ASN A 70 -3.71 10.61 -12.60
N SER A 71 -4.62 10.86 -11.65
CA SER A 71 -5.37 12.13 -11.57
C SER A 71 -4.49 13.35 -11.32
N LEU A 72 -3.33 13.18 -10.68
CA LEU A 72 -2.37 14.27 -10.43
C LEU A 72 -1.51 14.61 -11.66
N GLY A 73 -1.42 13.68 -12.61
CA GLY A 73 -0.61 13.79 -13.81
C GLY A 73 0.90 13.57 -13.60
N PRO A 74 1.65 13.39 -14.70
CA PRO A 74 3.05 12.92 -14.68
C PRO A 74 4.04 13.95 -14.11
N GLY A 75 3.68 15.23 -14.05
CA GLY A 75 4.52 16.29 -13.48
C GLY A 75 4.35 16.48 -11.97
N SER A 76 3.46 15.72 -11.34
CA SER A 76 3.19 15.86 -9.91
C SER A 76 4.36 15.33 -9.06
N PHE A 77 4.53 15.88 -7.86
CA PHE A 77 5.52 15.39 -6.89
C PHE A 77 5.34 13.89 -6.64
N VAL A 78 4.09 13.44 -6.45
CA VAL A 78 3.77 12.05 -6.16
C VAL A 78 4.14 11.13 -7.33
N ALA A 79 3.77 11.50 -8.56
CA ALA A 79 4.12 10.72 -9.76
C ALA A 79 5.63 10.62 -10.00
N GLY A 80 6.42 11.58 -9.50
CA GLY A 80 7.89 11.54 -9.56
C GLY A 80 8.53 10.49 -8.64
N TRP A 81 7.78 9.95 -7.67
CA TRP A 81 8.28 8.95 -6.71
C TRP A 81 7.51 7.63 -6.73
N ALA A 82 6.23 7.66 -7.11
CA ALA A 82 5.41 6.46 -7.25
C ALA A 82 5.84 5.67 -8.50
N SER A 83 5.97 4.34 -8.37
CA SER A 83 6.23 3.45 -9.51
C SER A 83 4.96 3.12 -10.30
N ALA A 84 3.78 3.41 -9.74
CA ALA A 84 2.47 2.99 -10.22
C ALA A 84 1.92 3.74 -11.48
N ALA A 85 2.77 4.34 -12.31
CA ALA A 85 2.35 4.95 -13.58
C ALA A 85 1.85 3.89 -14.58
#